data_AF-A0A9D5Q0J9-F1
#
_entry.id   AF-A0A9D5Q0J9-F1
#
_cell.length_a   1.000
_cell.length_b   1.000
_cell.length_c   1.000
_cell.angle_alpha   90.00
_cell.angle_beta   90.00
_cell.angle_gamma   90.00
#
_symmetry.space_group_name_H-M   'P 1'
#
loop_
_entity.id
_entity.type
_entity.pdbx_description
1 polymer ?
#
loop_
_entity_poly.entity_id
_entity_poly.type
_entity_poly.pdbx_seq_one_letter_code
_entity_poly.pdbx_strand_id
1 'polypeptide(L)'
;MKYKAKILLTAAVMLLSLSASACSAPLMKLTYTDDRFISKKEGLTYNYTSLSYEPVSVGDAYASCAEPRLTLYEIPGLDPEKWLTEEYSGAATTVLYSDSITLPTLGELDPGKMFVCLTGDRVFSIATVEDEATIDSIIAAFETGEETDWPLLTPTLTYSLKFLSEKNLPHIYFSLVYGEFPEGSFLYDRAADRCVEVGSLISDIVA
;
A
#
# COMPACT_ATOMS: atom_id res chain seq x y z
N MET A 1 60.12 32.61 29.19
CA MET A 1 59.89 31.79 30.40
C MET A 1 58.64 32.27 31.12
N LYS A 2 57.56 31.49 31.08
CA LYS A 2 56.50 31.38 32.09
C LYS A 2 55.51 30.29 31.61
N TYR A 3 55.86 29.04 31.88
CA TYR A 3 54.92 27.92 31.82
C TYR A 3 54.25 27.81 33.18
N LYS A 4 52.91 27.81 33.22
CA LYS A 4 52.05 27.08 34.16
C LYS A 4 50.57 27.48 33.97
N ALA A 5 49.79 26.59 33.34
CA ALA A 5 48.37 26.34 33.63
C ALA A 5 47.92 25.17 32.74
N LYS A 6 47.90 23.95 33.28
CA LYS A 6 46.73 23.24 33.83
C LYS A 6 46.07 22.34 32.79
N ILE A 7 46.51 21.09 32.87
CA ILE A 7 45.80 19.85 32.53
C ILE A 7 44.34 19.97 33.00
N LEU A 8 43.38 19.98 32.06
CA LEU A 8 42.00 19.56 32.29
C LEU A 8 41.25 19.45 30.95
N LEU A 9 41.51 18.42 30.13
CA LEU A 9 40.66 18.18 28.96
C LEU A 9 40.74 16.74 28.45
N THR A 10 40.24 15.76 29.21
CA THR A 10 39.97 14.42 28.64
C THR A 10 39.05 13.60 29.56
N ALA A 11 37.76 13.95 29.66
CA ALA A 11 36.76 13.05 30.25
C ALA A 11 35.29 13.33 29.85
N ALA A 12 35.02 14.27 28.93
CA ALA A 12 33.64 14.68 28.63
C ALA A 12 33.12 14.22 27.25
N VAL A 13 33.91 13.48 26.46
CA VAL A 13 33.52 13.06 25.09
C VAL A 13 33.08 11.59 25.01
N MET A 14 33.24 10.79 26.07
CA MET A 14 32.83 9.37 26.08
C MET A 14 31.42 9.07 26.61
N LEU A 15 30.68 10.08 27.08
CA LEU A 15 29.30 9.89 27.58
C LEU A 15 28.20 10.19 26.55
N LEU A 16 28.55 10.58 25.32
CA LEU A 16 27.59 10.92 24.26
C LEU A 16 27.44 9.85 23.18
N SER A 17 28.10 8.70 23.31
CA SER A 17 28.07 7.61 22.32
C SER A 17 27.27 6.37 22.77
N LEU A 18 26.39 6.51 23.76
CA LEU A 18 25.62 5.39 24.36
C LEU A 18 24.11 5.44 24.13
N SER A 19 23.61 6.34 23.27
CA SER A 19 22.17 6.50 22.98
C SER A 19 21.84 6.25 21.51
N ALA A 20 22.20 5.09 20.99
CA ALA A 20 21.57 4.49 19.80
C ALA A 20 21.69 2.96 19.81
N SER A 21 21.56 2.33 20.98
CA SER A 21 21.06 0.96 21.00
C SER A 21 19.57 1.08 20.71
N ALA A 22 19.19 1.00 19.43
CA ALA A 22 17.82 0.69 19.05
C ALA A 22 17.50 -0.67 19.68
N CYS A 23 16.98 -0.66 20.91
CA CYS A 23 16.23 -1.76 21.43
C CYS A 23 15.00 -1.84 20.54
N SER A 24 15.10 -2.59 19.43
CA SER A 24 13.91 -3.00 18.70
C SER A 24 12.97 -3.62 19.71
N ALA A 25 11.81 -3.00 19.91
CA ALA A 25 10.78 -3.56 20.75
C ALA A 25 10.53 -5.01 20.28
N PRO A 26 10.31 -5.96 21.21
CA PRO A 26 10.03 -7.32 20.79
C PRO A 26 8.78 -7.32 19.89
N LEU A 27 8.89 -7.96 18.72
CA LEU A 27 7.77 -8.08 17.79
C LEU A 27 6.57 -8.73 18.48
N MET A 28 5.38 -8.19 18.24
CA MET A 28 4.12 -8.79 18.65
C MET A 28 4.01 -10.22 18.07
N LYS A 29 3.44 -11.14 18.84
CA LYS A 29 3.33 -12.55 18.45
C LYS A 29 1.93 -12.87 17.96
N LEU A 30 1.85 -13.27 16.70
CA LEU A 30 0.62 -13.64 16.02
C LEU A 30 0.53 -15.16 15.85
N THR A 31 -0.69 -15.67 15.94
CA THR A 31 -1.07 -17.00 15.46
C THR A 31 -1.94 -16.86 14.23
N TYR A 32 -1.70 -17.67 13.20
CA TYR A 32 -2.57 -17.75 12.03
C TYR A 32 -3.61 -18.86 12.21
N THR A 33 -4.89 -18.52 12.16
CA THR A 33 -6.01 -19.47 12.28
C THR A 33 -7.23 -18.91 11.57
N ASP A 34 -8.02 -19.77 10.93
CA ASP A 34 -9.24 -19.38 10.21
C ASP A 34 -9.02 -18.18 9.26
N ASP A 35 -7.92 -18.27 8.49
CA ASP A 35 -7.43 -17.29 7.52
C ASP A 35 -7.19 -15.86 8.06
N ARG A 36 -6.85 -15.77 9.35
CA ARG A 36 -6.63 -14.50 10.06
C ARG A 36 -5.41 -14.58 10.97
N PHE A 37 -4.79 -13.43 11.21
CA PHE A 37 -3.73 -13.30 12.21
C PHE A 37 -4.30 -12.78 13.52
N ILE A 38 -4.00 -13.46 14.63
CA ILE A 38 -4.57 -13.16 15.94
C ILE A 38 -3.46 -12.97 16.97
N SER A 39 -3.55 -11.87 17.71
CA SER A 39 -2.76 -11.63 18.92
C SER A 39 -3.65 -11.75 20.16
N LYS A 40 -3.65 -12.91 20.81
CA LYS A 40 -4.54 -13.18 21.96
C LYS A 40 -4.23 -12.31 23.18
N LYS A 41 -2.96 -11.93 23.37
CA LYS A 41 -2.51 -11.15 24.53
C LYS A 41 -2.96 -9.69 24.42
N GLU A 42 -2.98 -9.17 23.20
CA GLU A 42 -3.33 -7.79 22.87
C GLU A 42 -4.81 -7.66 22.47
N GLY A 43 -5.48 -8.78 22.16
CA GLY A 43 -6.89 -8.79 21.74
C GLY A 43 -7.10 -8.29 20.31
N LEU A 44 -6.10 -8.48 19.44
CA LEU A 44 -6.10 -7.97 18.07
C LEU A 44 -6.31 -9.10 17.06
N THR A 45 -7.07 -8.81 16.01
CA THR A 45 -7.32 -9.71 14.87
C THR A 45 -7.11 -8.93 13.60
N TYR A 46 -6.39 -9.51 12.65
CA TYR A 46 -6.14 -8.93 11.33
C TYR A 46 -6.61 -9.86 10.22
N ASN A 47 -7.32 -9.28 9.25
CA ASN A 47 -7.78 -9.91 8.03
C ASN A 47 -6.93 -9.44 6.85
N TYR A 48 -6.81 -10.27 5.82
CA TYR A 48 -6.27 -9.84 4.53
C TYR A 48 -7.23 -8.89 3.82
N THR A 49 -6.72 -7.78 3.28
CA THR A 49 -7.47 -6.99 2.31
C THR A 49 -7.60 -7.74 0.98
N SER A 50 -8.46 -7.23 0.09
CA SER A 50 -8.41 -7.59 -1.31
C SER A 50 -7.05 -7.17 -1.92
N LEU A 51 -6.66 -7.77 -3.05
CA LEU A 51 -5.44 -7.40 -3.80
C LEU A 51 -5.52 -6.00 -4.43
N SER A 52 -6.67 -5.33 -4.34
CA SER A 52 -6.89 -3.96 -4.77
C SER A 52 -6.29 -2.96 -3.78
N TYR A 53 -6.01 -3.36 -2.54
CA TYR A 53 -5.41 -2.47 -1.53
C TYR A 53 -3.90 -2.67 -1.45
N GLU A 54 -3.15 -1.57 -1.54
CA GLU A 54 -1.68 -1.59 -1.50
C GLU A 54 -1.14 -0.48 -0.58
N PRO A 55 -0.16 -0.75 0.30
CA PRO A 55 0.38 0.31 1.14
C PRO A 55 1.19 1.32 0.30
N VAL A 56 1.15 2.59 0.68
CA VAL A 56 2.00 3.62 0.09
C VAL A 56 3.49 3.36 0.39
N SER A 57 3.77 2.83 1.58
CA SER A 57 5.12 2.46 2.02
C SER A 57 5.08 1.39 3.11
N VAL A 58 6.21 0.71 3.28
CA VAL A 58 6.44 -0.30 4.32
C VAL A 58 7.35 0.30 5.39
N GLY A 59 6.93 0.21 6.66
CA GLY A 59 7.64 0.74 7.81
C GLY A 59 8.46 -0.32 8.54
N ASP A 60 8.61 -0.13 9.85
CA ASP A 60 9.35 -1.06 10.71
C ASP A 60 8.58 -2.37 10.93
N ALA A 61 9.31 -3.43 11.28
CA ALA A 61 8.69 -4.69 11.67
C ALA A 61 7.91 -4.53 12.97
N TYR A 62 6.64 -4.95 12.97
CA TYR A 62 5.72 -4.79 14.11
C TYR A 62 5.33 -6.13 14.75
N ALA A 63 5.03 -7.12 13.92
CA ALA A 63 4.52 -8.41 14.37
C ALA A 63 5.19 -9.58 13.65
N SER A 64 5.13 -10.75 14.27
CA SER A 64 5.68 -11.99 13.71
C SER A 64 4.72 -13.14 13.92
N CYS A 65 4.54 -13.95 12.89
CA CYS A 65 3.87 -15.23 12.94
C CYS A 65 4.90 -16.34 12.74
N ALA A 66 4.84 -17.38 13.55
CA ALA A 66 5.76 -18.52 13.42
C ALA A 66 5.30 -19.47 12.30
N GLU A 67 3.99 -19.63 12.14
CA GLU A 67 3.34 -20.52 11.20
C GLU A 67 2.09 -19.81 10.63
N PRO A 68 2.13 -19.31 9.38
CA PRO A 68 3.29 -19.29 8.48
C PRO A 68 4.42 -18.40 9.03
N ARG A 69 5.67 -18.71 8.66
CA ARG A 69 6.83 -17.90 9.07
C ARG A 69 6.81 -16.58 8.32
N LEU A 70 6.26 -15.55 8.95
CA LEU A 70 6.02 -14.24 8.36
C LEU A 70 6.32 -13.13 9.37
N THR A 71 6.85 -12.02 8.88
CA THR A 71 6.94 -10.76 9.61
C THR A 71 5.96 -9.79 8.98
N LEU A 72 5.16 -9.13 9.81
CA LEU A 72 4.28 -8.03 9.39
C LEU A 72 4.87 -6.70 9.84
N TYR A 73 4.72 -5.71 8.99
CA TYR A 73 5.32 -4.40 9.11
C TYR A 73 4.24 -3.33 9.27
N GLU A 74 4.63 -2.22 9.88
CA GLU A 74 3.80 -1.03 9.95
C GLU A 74 3.57 -0.45 8.55
N ILE A 75 2.43 0.22 8.38
CA ILE A 75 2.24 1.17 7.27
C ILE A 75 2.44 2.57 7.88
N PRO A 76 3.52 3.30 7.52
CA PRO A 76 3.81 4.59 8.13
C PRO A 76 2.64 5.57 8.03
N GLY A 77 2.24 6.14 9.17
CA GLY A 77 1.10 7.05 9.27
C GLY A 77 -0.24 6.39 9.61
N LEU A 78 -0.30 5.05 9.65
CA LEU A 78 -1.45 4.31 10.16
C LEU A 78 -1.16 3.68 11.53
N ASP A 79 -2.24 3.44 12.27
CA ASP A 79 -2.20 2.73 13.54
C ASP A 79 -1.93 1.23 13.30
N PRO A 80 -0.82 0.66 13.80
CA PRO A 80 -0.47 -0.75 13.56
C PRO A 80 -1.38 -1.74 14.29
N GLU A 81 -2.19 -1.31 15.26
CA GLU A 81 -3.27 -2.14 15.81
C GLU A 81 -4.43 -2.31 14.81
N LYS A 82 -4.49 -1.45 13.79
CA LYS A 82 -5.53 -1.43 12.76
C LYS A 82 -5.06 -1.85 11.39
N TRP A 83 -3.81 -1.55 11.03
CA TRP A 83 -3.29 -1.74 9.68
C TRP A 83 -1.88 -2.29 9.71
N LEU A 84 -1.64 -3.35 8.98
CA LEU A 84 -0.31 -3.92 8.79
C LEU A 84 -0.10 -4.22 7.31
N THR A 85 1.15 -4.49 6.94
CA THR A 85 1.49 -4.96 5.59
C THR A 85 2.51 -6.08 5.67
N GLU A 86 2.54 -6.91 4.63
CA GLU A 86 3.67 -7.79 4.36
C GLU A 86 4.89 -7.00 3.87
N GLU A 87 6.02 -7.69 3.65
CA GLU A 87 7.22 -7.11 3.06
C GLU A 87 7.01 -6.80 1.56
N TYR A 88 7.54 -5.68 1.09
CA TYR A 88 7.45 -5.31 -0.33
C TYR A 88 8.16 -6.33 -1.23
N SER A 89 7.40 -6.99 -2.11
CA SER A 89 7.90 -8.06 -3.00
C SER A 89 8.06 -7.65 -4.47
N GLY A 90 7.96 -6.36 -4.80
CA GLY A 90 8.23 -5.84 -6.15
C GLY A 90 7.02 -5.60 -7.05
N ALA A 91 5.86 -6.19 -6.77
CA ALA A 91 4.67 -6.04 -7.64
C ALA A 91 3.34 -5.78 -6.92
N ALA A 92 3.25 -6.10 -5.62
CA ALA A 92 2.17 -5.69 -4.72
C ALA A 92 2.61 -6.06 -3.29
N THR A 93 2.09 -5.34 -2.30
CA THR A 93 2.24 -5.71 -0.89
C THR A 93 0.86 -5.91 -0.30
N THR A 94 0.64 -7.05 0.33
CA THR A 94 -0.65 -7.36 0.93
C THR A 94 -0.88 -6.47 2.14
N VAL A 95 -1.97 -5.72 2.16
CA VAL A 95 -2.43 -4.98 3.34
C VAL A 95 -3.26 -5.93 4.21
N LEU A 96 -3.13 -5.76 5.53
CA LEU A 96 -3.97 -6.40 6.52
C LEU A 96 -4.67 -5.33 7.35
N TYR A 97 -5.91 -5.61 7.75
CA TYR A 97 -6.74 -4.67 8.49
C TYR A 97 -7.42 -5.33 9.69
N SER A 98 -7.68 -4.56 10.74
CA SER A 98 -8.41 -5.03 11.92
C SER A 98 -9.85 -5.42 11.56
N ASP A 99 -10.39 -6.46 12.19
CA ASP A 99 -11.81 -6.85 12.09
C ASP A 99 -12.81 -5.77 12.55
N SER A 100 -12.34 -4.71 13.20
CA SER A 100 -13.13 -3.53 13.54
C SER A 100 -13.32 -2.55 12.37
N ILE A 101 -12.63 -2.73 11.25
CA ILE A 101 -12.68 -1.86 10.09
C ILE A 101 -13.59 -2.47 9.00
N THR A 102 -14.45 -1.65 8.42
CA THR A 102 -15.11 -1.96 7.14
C THR A 102 -14.29 -1.33 6.04
N LEU A 103 -13.85 -2.14 5.07
CA LEU A 103 -13.11 -1.64 3.91
C LEU A 103 -14.07 -0.86 2.99
N PRO A 104 -13.72 0.37 2.58
CA PRO A 104 -14.53 1.13 1.64
C PRO A 104 -14.53 0.51 0.22
N THR A 105 -15.46 0.90 -0.65
CA THR A 105 -15.27 0.73 -2.09
C THR A 105 -14.32 1.79 -2.67
N LEU A 106 -13.99 1.70 -3.95
CA LEU A 106 -13.21 2.74 -4.63
C LEU A 106 -13.92 4.10 -4.59
N GLY A 107 -15.24 4.13 -4.82
CA GLY A 107 -16.04 5.34 -4.73
C GLY A 107 -16.16 5.88 -3.30
N GLU A 108 -16.34 5.01 -2.31
CA GLU A 108 -16.39 5.40 -0.90
C GLU A 108 -15.05 5.96 -0.38
N LEU A 109 -13.93 5.60 -1.01
CA LEU A 109 -12.64 6.19 -0.69
C LEU A 109 -12.58 7.69 -1.02
N ASP A 110 -13.36 8.20 -1.98
CA ASP A 110 -13.26 9.61 -2.45
C ASP A 110 -11.81 10.00 -2.84
N PRO A 111 -11.15 9.29 -3.77
CA PRO A 111 -9.77 9.57 -4.12
C PRO A 111 -9.66 10.89 -4.90
N GLY A 112 -8.81 11.80 -4.42
CA GLY A 112 -8.50 13.06 -5.10
C GLY A 112 -7.29 12.98 -6.03
N LYS A 113 -6.65 11.81 -6.11
CA LYS A 113 -5.41 11.61 -6.87
C LYS A 113 -5.35 10.22 -7.47
N MET A 114 -4.93 10.13 -8.72
CA MET A 114 -4.66 8.86 -9.40
C MET A 114 -3.26 8.89 -10.02
N PHE A 115 -2.48 7.83 -9.80
CA PHE A 115 -1.19 7.61 -10.44
C PHE A 115 -1.33 6.56 -11.52
N VAL A 116 -0.86 6.86 -12.72
CA VAL A 116 -0.72 5.87 -13.79
C VAL A 116 0.68 5.28 -13.72
N CYS A 117 0.78 4.00 -13.39
CA CYS A 117 2.05 3.32 -13.20
C CYS A 117 2.31 2.29 -14.30
N LEU A 118 3.53 2.27 -14.83
CA LEU A 118 3.99 1.14 -15.66
C LEU A 118 4.20 -0.10 -14.79
N THR A 119 3.68 -1.23 -15.24
CA THR A 119 3.88 -2.54 -14.60
C THR A 119 5.09 -3.24 -15.22
N GLY A 120 6.09 -3.57 -14.40
CA GLY A 120 7.33 -4.26 -14.77
C GLY A 120 8.21 -4.48 -13.54
N ASP A 121 9.51 -4.77 -13.71
CA ASP A 121 10.45 -5.01 -12.59
C ASP A 121 10.60 -3.80 -11.63
N ARG A 122 10.19 -2.61 -12.07
CA ARG A 122 10.10 -1.39 -11.26
C ARG A 122 8.80 -0.67 -11.59
N VAL A 123 8.01 -0.38 -10.56
CA VAL A 123 6.80 0.43 -10.67
C VAL A 123 7.20 1.91 -10.61
N PHE A 124 6.96 2.66 -11.69
CA PHE A 124 7.12 4.10 -11.71
C PHE A 124 5.87 4.77 -12.26
N SER A 125 5.44 5.85 -11.61
CA SER A 125 4.36 6.69 -12.08
C SER A 125 4.82 7.44 -13.32
N ILE A 126 4.08 7.30 -14.41
CA ILE A 126 4.32 8.03 -15.67
C ILE A 126 3.41 9.25 -15.81
N ALA A 127 2.27 9.25 -15.11
CA ALA A 127 1.35 10.37 -15.05
C ALA A 127 0.70 10.46 -13.67
N THR A 128 0.29 11.67 -13.29
CA THR A 128 -0.53 11.93 -12.10
C THR A 128 -1.74 12.74 -12.54
N VAL A 129 -2.92 12.28 -12.13
CA VAL A 129 -4.20 12.94 -12.38
C VAL A 129 -4.73 13.44 -11.05
N GLU A 130 -5.02 14.74 -10.98
CA GLU A 130 -5.63 15.43 -9.83
C GLU A 130 -6.93 16.14 -10.24
N ASP A 131 -7.38 15.95 -11.48
CA ASP A 131 -8.67 16.47 -11.94
C ASP A 131 -9.80 15.58 -11.40
N GLU A 132 -10.57 16.12 -10.45
CA GLU A 132 -11.65 15.42 -9.74
C GLU A 132 -12.70 14.87 -10.70
N ALA A 133 -13.13 15.66 -11.70
CA ALA A 133 -14.13 15.24 -12.67
C ALA A 133 -13.65 14.03 -13.52
N THR A 134 -12.37 13.99 -13.88
CA THR A 134 -11.76 12.86 -14.58
C THR A 134 -11.73 11.63 -13.68
N ILE A 135 -11.29 11.77 -12.44
CA ILE A 135 -11.23 10.66 -11.48
C ILE A 135 -12.63 10.10 -11.21
N ASP A 136 -13.61 10.96 -10.93
CA ASP A 136 -15.00 10.59 -10.72
C ASP A 136 -15.59 9.85 -11.92
N SER A 137 -15.28 10.30 -13.14
CA SER A 137 -15.75 9.64 -14.37
C SER A 137 -15.18 8.23 -14.51
N ILE A 138 -13.91 8.02 -14.14
CA ILE A 138 -13.25 6.71 -14.13
C ILE A 138 -13.87 5.78 -13.09
N ILE A 139 -14.09 6.29 -11.88
CA ILE A 139 -14.69 5.53 -10.78
C ILE A 139 -16.13 5.15 -11.14
N ALA A 140 -16.91 6.10 -11.65
CA ALA A 140 -18.29 5.84 -12.07
C ALA A 140 -18.35 4.79 -13.18
N ALA A 141 -17.46 4.87 -14.18
CA ALA A 141 -17.35 3.85 -15.22
C ALA A 141 -17.03 2.46 -14.63
N PHE A 142 -16.10 2.39 -13.68
CA PHE A 142 -15.74 1.15 -13.01
C PHE A 142 -16.88 0.57 -12.15
N GLU A 143 -17.50 1.36 -11.28
CA GLU A 143 -18.48 0.86 -10.30
C GLU A 143 -19.86 0.61 -10.92
N THR A 144 -20.23 1.34 -11.98
CA THR A 144 -21.57 1.25 -12.58
C THR A 144 -21.61 0.66 -13.99
N GLY A 145 -20.44 0.50 -14.63
CA GLY A 145 -20.33 -0.09 -15.96
C GLY A 145 -20.84 -1.53 -16.02
N GLU A 146 -21.24 -1.95 -17.22
CA GLU A 146 -21.61 -3.34 -17.49
C GLU A 146 -20.38 -4.24 -17.29
N GLU A 147 -20.55 -5.28 -16.50
CA GLU A 147 -19.49 -6.23 -16.22
C GLU A 147 -19.24 -7.10 -17.45
N THR A 148 -17.98 -7.28 -17.80
CA THR A 148 -17.52 -8.10 -18.91
C THR A 148 -16.40 -9.01 -18.44
N ASP A 149 -16.03 -10.00 -19.24
CA ASP A 149 -14.84 -10.79 -19.00
C ASP A 149 -13.57 -9.97 -19.31
N TRP A 150 -12.49 -10.21 -18.58
CA TRP A 150 -11.17 -9.71 -18.98
C TRP A 150 -10.71 -10.43 -20.25
N PRO A 151 -10.30 -9.71 -21.32
CA PRO A 151 -9.92 -10.34 -22.58
C PRO A 151 -8.82 -11.40 -22.42
N LEU A 152 -8.98 -12.53 -23.12
CA LEU A 152 -8.02 -13.65 -23.11
C LEU A 152 -6.80 -13.42 -24.03
N LEU A 153 -6.73 -12.26 -24.67
CA LEU A 153 -5.61 -11.86 -25.54
C LEU A 153 -4.47 -11.26 -24.73
N THR A 154 -3.30 -11.14 -25.34
CA THR A 154 -2.23 -10.33 -24.73
C THR A 154 -2.58 -8.85 -24.90
N PRO A 155 -2.61 -8.05 -23.82
CA PRO A 155 -2.83 -6.62 -23.95
C PRO A 155 -1.71 -5.97 -24.75
N THR A 156 -2.05 -4.99 -25.59
CA THR A 156 -1.07 -4.12 -26.26
C THR A 156 -0.36 -3.20 -25.28
N LEU A 157 -1.04 -2.85 -24.19
CA LEU A 157 -0.56 -1.98 -23.14
C LEU A 157 -1.20 -2.34 -21.81
N THR A 158 -0.46 -2.19 -20.70
CA THR A 158 -1.01 -2.40 -19.36
C THR A 158 -0.42 -1.39 -18.39
N TYR A 159 -1.31 -0.80 -17.59
CA TYR A 159 -0.96 0.09 -16.49
C TYR A 159 -1.59 -0.38 -15.19
N SER A 160 -0.96 -0.03 -14.08
CA SER A 160 -1.59 -0.05 -12.75
C SER A 160 -2.05 1.37 -12.43
N LEU A 161 -3.35 1.54 -12.21
CA LEU A 161 -3.95 2.79 -11.79
C LEU A 161 -4.06 2.78 -10.27
N LYS A 162 -3.32 3.65 -9.59
CA LYS A 162 -3.31 3.74 -8.12
C LYS A 162 -4.05 4.98 -7.67
N PHE A 163 -5.21 4.78 -7.06
CA PHE A 163 -6.06 5.82 -6.52
C PHE A 163 -5.70 6.07 -5.06
N LEU A 164 -5.53 7.35 -4.70
CA LEU A 164 -5.19 7.78 -3.35
C LEU A 164 -6.22 8.77 -2.85
N SER A 165 -6.82 8.46 -1.70
CA SER A 165 -7.62 9.42 -0.95
C SER A 165 -6.80 9.98 0.20
N GLU A 166 -6.45 11.26 0.12
CA GLU A 166 -5.79 11.98 1.22
C GLU A 166 -6.70 12.17 2.45
N LYS A 167 -8.02 12.02 2.30
CA LYS A 167 -9.01 12.25 3.36
C LYS A 167 -9.36 10.97 4.14
N ASN A 168 -9.78 9.92 3.43
CA ASN A 168 -10.34 8.71 4.02
C ASN A 168 -9.30 7.60 4.27
N LEU A 169 -8.20 7.53 3.49
CA LEU A 169 -7.15 6.51 3.65
C LEU A 169 -5.78 6.94 3.03
N PRO A 170 -5.09 7.97 3.56
CA PRO A 170 -3.94 8.64 2.93
C PRO A 170 -2.65 7.81 2.75
N HIS A 171 -2.64 6.56 3.24
CA HIS A 171 -1.45 5.70 3.25
C HIS A 171 -1.66 4.35 2.58
N ILE A 172 -2.80 4.16 1.92
CA ILE A 172 -3.12 2.97 1.15
C ILE A 172 -3.70 3.42 -0.19
N TYR A 173 -3.19 2.83 -1.27
CA TYR A 173 -3.77 2.94 -2.60
C TYR A 173 -4.89 1.93 -2.78
N PHE A 174 -5.90 2.32 -3.56
CA PHE A 174 -6.75 1.38 -4.27
C PHE A 174 -6.22 1.22 -5.70
N SER A 175 -6.00 0.00 -6.15
CA SER A 175 -5.28 -0.32 -7.38
C SER A 175 -6.20 -1.06 -8.35
N LEU A 176 -6.35 -0.48 -9.55
CA LEU A 176 -6.98 -1.15 -10.70
C LEU A 176 -5.92 -1.45 -11.76
N VAL A 177 -6.19 -2.46 -12.59
CA VAL A 177 -5.43 -2.73 -13.81
C VAL A 177 -6.16 -2.07 -14.98
N TYR A 178 -5.44 -1.31 -15.79
CA TYR A 178 -5.91 -0.86 -17.09
C TYR A 178 -5.21 -1.68 -18.18
N GLY A 179 -5.96 -2.18 -19.15
CA GLY A 179 -5.44 -2.93 -20.29
C GLY A 179 -6.06 -2.47 -21.60
N GLU A 180 -5.22 -2.29 -22.61
CA GLU A 180 -5.66 -2.08 -23.99
C GLU A 180 -5.53 -3.37 -24.79
N PHE A 181 -6.57 -3.68 -25.55
CA PHE A 181 -6.67 -4.86 -26.39
C PHE A 181 -7.17 -4.46 -27.78
N PRO A 182 -7.00 -5.32 -28.80
CA PRO A 182 -7.57 -5.06 -30.12
C PRO A 182 -9.09 -4.82 -30.13
N GLU A 183 -9.80 -5.37 -29.15
CA GLU A 183 -11.26 -5.30 -29.02
C GLU A 183 -11.76 -4.15 -28.14
N GLY A 184 -10.89 -3.47 -27.39
CA GLY A 184 -11.28 -2.37 -26.51
C GLY A 184 -10.27 -2.12 -25.39
N SER A 185 -10.62 -1.19 -24.51
CA SER A 185 -9.83 -0.85 -23.32
C SER A 185 -10.64 -1.11 -22.07
N PHE A 186 -10.00 -1.70 -21.05
CA PHE A 186 -10.70 -2.27 -19.90
C PHE A 186 -10.05 -1.86 -18.59
N LEU A 187 -10.88 -1.69 -17.57
CA LEU A 187 -10.45 -1.64 -16.16
C LEU A 187 -10.78 -2.96 -15.49
N TYR A 188 -9.86 -3.43 -14.65
CA TYR A 188 -10.00 -4.70 -13.95
C TYR A 188 -9.53 -4.62 -12.51
N ASP A 189 -10.38 -5.06 -11.60
CA ASP A 189 -10.03 -5.34 -10.21
C ASP A 189 -9.74 -6.83 -10.07
N ARG A 190 -8.45 -7.15 -9.87
CA ARG A 190 -7.96 -8.53 -9.70
C ARG A 190 -8.58 -9.26 -8.52
N ALA A 191 -9.06 -8.53 -7.52
CA ALA A 191 -9.55 -9.13 -6.29
C ALA A 191 -11.05 -9.39 -6.32
N ALA A 192 -11.82 -8.50 -6.93
CA ALA A 192 -13.26 -8.65 -7.12
C ALA A 192 -13.62 -9.46 -8.38
N ASP A 193 -12.65 -9.77 -9.23
CA ASP A 193 -12.84 -10.36 -10.57
C ASP A 193 -13.79 -9.51 -11.44
N ARG A 194 -13.80 -8.19 -11.20
CA ARG A 194 -14.67 -7.25 -11.90
C ARG A 194 -13.91 -6.57 -13.03
N CYS A 195 -14.40 -6.73 -14.25
CA CYS A 195 -13.89 -6.05 -15.43
C CYS A 195 -14.98 -5.21 -16.09
N VAL A 196 -14.63 -4.02 -16.58
CA VAL A 196 -15.51 -3.14 -17.37
C VAL A 196 -14.77 -2.58 -18.58
N GLU A 197 -15.48 -2.40 -19.70
CA GLU A 197 -14.96 -1.67 -20.86
C GLU A 197 -15.08 -0.15 -20.60
N VAL A 198 -14.00 0.59 -20.84
CA VAL A 198 -13.91 2.05 -20.57
C VAL A 198 -13.64 2.90 -21.80
N GLY A 199 -13.55 2.29 -22.98
CA GLY A 199 -13.29 3.01 -24.24
C GLY A 199 -12.03 3.88 -24.16
N SER A 200 -12.13 5.14 -24.57
CA SER A 200 -10.99 6.06 -24.60
C SER A 200 -10.72 6.84 -23.31
N LEU A 201 -11.45 6.54 -22.22
CA LEU A 201 -11.43 7.34 -20.99
C LEU A 201 -10.02 7.47 -20.38
N ILE A 202 -9.23 6.41 -20.48
CA ILE A 202 -7.85 6.38 -19.95
C ILE A 202 -6.82 6.62 -21.05
N SER A 203 -7.10 6.23 -22.31
CA SER A 203 -6.15 6.37 -23.41
C SER A 203 -5.70 7.82 -23.60
N ASP A 204 -6.60 8.79 -23.38
CA ASP A 204 -6.31 10.22 -23.52
C ASP A 204 -5.38 10.76 -22.42
N ILE A 205 -5.27 10.06 -21.29
CA ILE A 205 -4.40 10.41 -20.16
C ILE A 205 -2.96 9.91 -20.39
N VAL A 206 -2.82 8.82 -21.14
CA VAL A 206 -1.56 8.08 -21.30
C VAL A 206 -0.90 8.24 -22.69
N ALA A 207 -1.57 8.97 -23.59
CA ALA A 207 -1.10 9.26 -24.96
C ALA A 207 0.04 10.29 -25.05
#